data_AF-A0A1Q5M3J0-F1
#
_entry.id   AF-A0A1Q5M3J0-F1
#
_cell.length_a   1.000
_cell.length_b   1.000
_cell.length_c   1.000
_cell.angle_alpha   90.00
_cell.angle_beta   90.00
_cell.angle_gamma   90.00
#
_symmetry.space_group_name_H-M   'P 1'
#
loop_
_entity.id
_entity.type
_entity.pdbx_description
1 polymer ?
#
loop_
_entity_poly.entity_id
_entity_poly.type
_entity_poly.pdbx_seq_one_letter_code
_entity_poly.pdbx_strand_id
1 'polypeptide(L)'
;MLIALADRKTKAVRLHEGLKATPHRALVLGPVLAQVWRPQPALVHALAGILKDCSVPQARNSEPAMRETRAGLPECIACSSGPDLMDWRRVGTALGEAALPPKKRPDAVDAWVALAAAKHGSAVVFTSDPDDMAAYLAVLNPADVHVVAV
;
A
#
# COMPACT_ATOMS: atom_id res chain seq x y z
N MET A 1 -1.05 2.78 8.02
CA MET A 1 0.41 2.93 8.20
C MET A 1 0.94 4.34 7.92
N LEU A 2 0.71 4.94 6.75
CA LEU A 2 1.39 6.19 6.36
C LEU A 2 1.12 7.38 7.31
N ILE A 3 -0.13 7.52 7.79
CA ILE A 3 -0.48 8.50 8.85
C ILE A 3 0.29 8.21 10.14
N ALA A 4 0.31 6.95 10.58
CA ALA A 4 1.04 6.54 11.78
C ALA A 4 2.56 6.80 11.68
N LEU A 5 3.15 6.70 10.48
CA LEU A 5 4.54 7.07 10.23
C LEU A 5 4.75 8.59 10.29
N ALA A 6 3.85 9.37 9.68
CA ALA A 6 3.89 10.83 9.77
C ALA A 6 3.78 11.33 11.22
N ASP A 7 2.93 10.69 12.01
CA ASP A 7 2.75 10.94 13.45
C ASP A 7 3.89 10.36 14.31
N ARG A 8 4.90 9.71 13.69
CA ARG A 8 6.05 9.07 14.35
C ARG A 8 5.66 8.03 15.41
N LYS A 9 4.56 7.30 15.23
CA LYS A 9 4.18 6.20 16.13
C LYS A 9 5.28 5.14 16.15
N THR A 10 5.75 4.77 17.34
CA THR A 10 6.95 3.92 17.53
C THR A 10 6.86 2.59 16.77
N LYS A 11 5.71 1.93 16.82
CA LYS A 11 5.48 0.66 16.11
C LYS A 11 5.60 0.83 14.59
N ALA A 12 4.98 1.87 14.04
CA ALA A 12 5.05 2.19 12.61
C ALA A 12 6.49 2.46 12.16
N VAL A 13 7.22 3.29 12.91
CA VAL A 13 8.62 3.61 12.61
C VAL A 13 9.48 2.34 12.61
N ARG A 14 9.37 1.50 13.64
CA ARG A 14 10.15 0.25 13.72
C ARG A 14 9.85 -0.70 12.55
N LEU A 15 8.58 -0.85 12.19
CA LEU A 15 8.20 -1.67 11.03
C LEU A 15 8.79 -1.12 9.74
N HIS A 16 8.71 0.20 9.52
CA HIS A 16 9.26 0.82 8.31
C HIS A 16 10.79 0.69 8.23
N GLU A 17 11.52 0.89 9.33
CA GLU A 17 12.97 0.67 9.35
C GLU A 17 13.33 -0.78 9.01
N GLY A 18 12.56 -1.76 9.49
CA GLY A 18 12.75 -3.17 9.12
C GLY A 18 12.57 -3.45 7.62
N LEU A 19 11.70 -2.69 6.94
CA LEU A 19 11.46 -2.81 5.50
C LEU A 19 12.58 -2.19 4.65
N LYS A 20 13.48 -1.38 5.21
CA LYS A 20 14.54 -0.76 4.41
C LYS A 20 15.53 -1.79 3.86
N ALA A 21 15.68 -2.91 4.55
CA ALA A 21 16.56 -4.01 4.15
C ALA A 21 15.93 -4.96 3.12
N THR A 22 14.63 -4.84 2.81
CA THR A 22 13.98 -5.77 1.86
C THR A 22 14.38 -5.45 0.41
N PRO A 23 14.54 -6.47 -0.46
CA PRO A 23 14.85 -6.25 -1.87
C PRO A 23 13.79 -5.42 -2.60
N HIS A 24 12.52 -5.65 -2.26
CA HIS A 24 11.40 -4.84 -2.72
C HIS A 24 11.15 -3.72 -1.72
N ARG A 25 11.16 -2.46 -2.16
CA ARG A 25 10.80 -1.30 -1.33
C ARG A 25 9.36 -1.40 -0.87
N ALA A 26 9.06 -0.81 0.28
CA ALA A 26 7.68 -0.67 0.73
C ALA A 26 6.88 0.15 -0.29
N LEU A 27 5.64 -0.26 -0.56
CA LEU A 27 4.78 0.43 -1.52
C LEU A 27 3.90 1.46 -0.82
N VAL A 28 3.81 2.64 -1.41
CA VAL A 28 2.81 3.66 -1.08
C VAL A 28 2.03 3.96 -2.35
N LEU A 29 0.79 3.48 -2.44
CA LEU A 29 -0.02 3.71 -3.63
C LEU A 29 -0.40 5.19 -3.76
N GLY A 30 -0.45 5.70 -4.99
CA GLY A 30 -0.76 7.11 -5.28
C GLY A 30 -2.01 7.64 -4.56
N PRO A 31 -3.17 6.95 -4.63
CA PRO A 31 -4.37 7.38 -3.90
C PRO A 31 -4.20 7.42 -2.38
N VAL A 32 -3.45 6.48 -1.79
CA VAL A 32 -3.12 6.48 -0.35
C VAL A 32 -2.26 7.69 0.00
N LEU A 33 -1.24 7.97 -0.82
CA LEU A 33 -0.40 9.17 -0.65
C LEU A 33 -1.25 10.43 -0.71
N ALA A 34 -2.14 10.55 -1.71
CA ALA A 34 -3.01 11.71 -1.88
C ALA A 34 -4.00 11.89 -0.71
N GLN A 35 -4.56 10.80 -0.17
CA GLN A 35 -5.44 10.84 1.00
C GLN A 35 -4.73 11.39 2.23
N VAL A 36 -3.44 11.09 2.41
CA VAL A 36 -2.65 11.52 3.57
C VAL A 36 -2.02 12.89 3.36
N TRP A 37 -1.64 13.23 2.12
CA TRP A 37 -0.96 14.49 1.83
C TRP A 37 -1.88 15.68 2.15
N ARG A 38 -1.47 16.50 3.12
CA ARG A 38 -2.10 17.77 3.48
C ARG A 38 -1.03 18.86 3.43
N PRO A 39 -1.36 20.09 3.00
CA PRO A 39 -0.38 21.17 2.85
C PRO A 39 0.01 21.78 4.21
N GLN A 40 0.45 20.95 5.14
CA GLN A 40 1.02 21.33 6.43
C GLN A 40 2.53 21.10 6.37
N PRO A 41 3.38 22.11 6.59
CA PRO A 41 4.83 22.00 6.36
C PRO A 41 5.49 20.82 7.07
N ALA A 42 5.15 20.59 8.35
CA ALA A 42 5.69 19.48 9.13
C ALA A 42 5.37 18.10 8.52
N LEU A 43 4.14 17.92 8.04
CA LEU A 43 3.69 16.70 7.39
C LEU A 43 4.41 16.48 6.05
N VAL A 44 4.54 17.53 5.24
CA VAL A 44 5.24 17.47 3.95
C VAL A 44 6.70 17.03 4.15
N HIS A 45 7.41 17.63 5.10
CA HIS A 45 8.79 17.25 5.41
C HIS A 45 8.90 15.81 5.93
N ALA A 46 7.99 15.38 6.81
CA ALA A 46 7.99 14.01 7.33
C ALA A 46 7.74 12.98 6.21
N LEU A 47 6.71 13.19 5.39
CA LEU A 47 6.37 12.29 4.29
C LEU A 47 7.47 12.26 3.22
N ALA A 48 8.07 13.39 2.87
CA ALA A 48 9.20 13.43 1.93
C ALA A 48 10.40 12.61 2.41
N GLY A 49 10.65 12.54 3.72
CA GLY A 49 11.67 11.66 4.30
C GLY A 49 11.32 10.19 4.15
N ILE A 50 10.09 9.81 4.52
CA ILE A 50 9.58 8.42 4.42
C ILE A 50 9.61 7.91 2.98
N LEU A 51 9.22 8.75 2.01
CA LEU A 51 9.09 8.35 0.61
C LEU A 51 10.42 7.99 -0.06
N LYS A 52 11.57 8.42 0.47
CA LYS A 52 12.90 8.05 -0.06
C LYS A 52 13.17 6.55 0.03
N ASP A 53 12.56 5.88 1.00
CA ASP A 53 12.72 4.45 1.25
C ASP A 53 11.56 3.61 0.70
N CYS A 54 10.58 4.26 0.06
CA CYS A 54 9.39 3.65 -0.52
C CYS A 54 9.40 3.74 -2.04
N SER A 55 8.48 3.02 -2.68
CA SER A 55 8.12 3.23 -4.07
C SER A 55 6.64 3.61 -4.17
N VAL A 56 6.35 4.58 -5.03
CA VAL A 56 5.01 4.96 -5.47
C VAL A 56 4.86 4.49 -6.91
N PRO A 57 4.24 3.31 -7.15
CA PRO A 57 4.09 2.78 -8.50
C PRO A 57 3.44 3.77 -9.45
N GLN A 58 3.89 3.79 -10.71
CA GLN A 58 3.41 4.70 -11.77
C GLN A 58 3.70 6.19 -11.57
N ALA A 59 4.33 6.61 -10.46
CA ALA A 59 4.83 7.96 -10.31
C ALA A 59 6.22 8.09 -10.97
N ARG A 60 6.31 8.93 -12.01
CA ARG A 60 7.53 9.12 -12.83
C ARG A 60 8.81 9.35 -12.01
N ASN A 61 8.71 10.10 -10.91
CA ASN A 61 9.85 10.50 -10.08
C ASN A 61 9.99 9.64 -8.81
N SER A 62 9.31 8.49 -8.76
CA SER A 62 9.48 7.54 -7.66
C SER A 62 10.71 6.68 -7.86
N GLU A 63 11.34 6.31 -6.75
CA GLU A 63 12.29 5.20 -6.74
C GLU A 63 11.65 3.91 -7.31
N PRO A 64 12.40 3.09 -8.06
CA PRO A 64 11.93 1.79 -8.53
C PRO A 64 11.52 0.88 -7.37
N ALA A 65 10.53 0.02 -7.62
CA ALA A 65 10.02 -0.90 -6.60
C ALA A 65 11.10 -1.86 -6.10
N MET A 66 11.93 -2.37 -7.00
CA MET A 66 13.06 -3.22 -6.64
C MET A 66 14.32 -2.39 -6.39
N ARG A 67 15.09 -2.79 -5.38
CA ARG A 67 16.44 -2.25 -5.16
C ARG A 67 17.41 -2.85 -6.18
N GLU A 68 18.40 -2.05 -6.54
CA GLU A 68 19.47 -2.49 -7.43
C GLU A 68 20.26 -3.64 -6.77
N THR A 69 20.67 -4.61 -7.57
CA THR A 69 21.46 -5.75 -7.14
C THR A 69 22.75 -5.83 -7.96
N ARG A 70 23.70 -6.66 -7.53
CA ARG A 70 24.92 -6.94 -8.33
C ARG A 70 24.61 -7.53 -9.71
N ALA A 71 23.45 -8.17 -9.88
CA ALA A 71 23.00 -8.75 -11.14
C ALA A 71 22.23 -7.74 -12.03
N GLY A 72 22.11 -6.49 -11.61
CA GLY A 72 21.34 -5.44 -12.29
C GLY A 72 20.10 -5.00 -11.51
N LEU A 73 19.19 -4.30 -12.21
CA LEU A 73 17.94 -3.78 -11.66
C LEU A 73 16.77 -4.71 -12.04
N PRO A 74 16.35 -5.65 -11.17
CA PRO A 74 15.16 -6.44 -11.43
C PRO A 74 13.92 -5.55 -11.43
N GLU A 75 12.86 -5.97 -12.12
CA GLU A 75 11.59 -5.25 -12.13
C GLU A 75 10.48 -6.07 -11.49
N CYS A 76 9.62 -5.38 -10.74
CA CYS A 76 8.37 -5.96 -10.25
C CYS A 76 7.28 -5.70 -11.29
N ILE A 77 6.84 -6.76 -11.99
CA ILE A 77 5.81 -6.66 -13.04
C ILE A 77 4.54 -5.99 -12.49
N ALA A 78 4.09 -6.36 -11.29
CA ALA A 78 2.88 -5.79 -10.69
C ALA A 78 3.01 -4.28 -10.39
N CYS A 79 4.22 -3.78 -10.12
CA CYS A 79 4.47 -2.34 -9.91
C CYS A 79 4.65 -1.59 -11.23
N SER A 80 5.26 -2.21 -12.24
CA SER A 80 5.49 -1.59 -13.54
C SER A 80 4.23 -1.61 -14.43
N SER A 81 3.34 -2.58 -14.24
CA SER A 81 2.01 -2.61 -14.85
C SER A 81 1.01 -1.83 -13.99
N GLY A 82 0.45 -0.73 -14.51
CA GLY A 82 -0.70 -0.07 -13.89
C GLY A 82 -1.95 -0.97 -13.87
N PRO A 83 -3.01 -0.58 -13.15
CA PRO A 83 -4.28 -1.29 -13.18
C PRO A 83 -4.92 -1.26 -14.57
N ASP A 84 -5.47 -2.40 -14.99
CA ASP A 84 -6.28 -2.50 -16.20
C ASP A 84 -7.80 -2.40 -15.90
N LEU A 85 -8.63 -2.54 -16.93
CA LEU A 85 -10.09 -2.47 -16.77
C LEU A 85 -10.65 -3.62 -15.91
N MET A 86 -10.03 -4.81 -15.96
CA MET A 86 -10.45 -5.94 -15.16
C MET A 86 -10.12 -5.71 -13.68
N ASP A 87 -8.96 -5.12 -13.40
CA ASP A 87 -8.59 -4.68 -12.05
C ASP A 87 -9.64 -3.73 -11.47
N TRP A 88 -10.06 -2.71 -12.24
CA TRP A 88 -11.08 -1.77 -11.77
C TRP A 88 -12.45 -2.41 -11.55
N ARG A 89 -12.83 -3.40 -12.37
CA ARG A 89 -14.06 -4.19 -12.13
C ARG A 89 -13.97 -4.98 -10.84
N ARG A 90 -12.81 -5.60 -10.55
CA ARG A 90 -12.59 -6.34 -9.31
C ARG A 90 -12.64 -5.43 -8.09
N VAL A 91 -12.09 -4.21 -8.18
CA VAL A 91 -12.26 -3.18 -7.13
C VAL A 91 -13.74 -2.87 -6.93
N GLY A 92 -14.50 -2.65 -8.01
CA GLY A 92 -15.94 -2.40 -7.96
C GLY A 92 -16.73 -3.53 -7.30
N THR A 93 -16.44 -4.78 -7.65
CA THR A 93 -17.03 -5.97 -7.00
C THR A 93 -16.71 -6.01 -5.51
N ALA A 94 -15.44 -5.83 -5.14
CA ALA A 94 -15.02 -5.81 -3.75
C ALA A 94 -15.73 -4.71 -2.94
N LEU A 95 -15.96 -3.54 -3.52
CA LEU A 95 -16.73 -2.46 -2.90
C LEU A 95 -18.21 -2.81 -2.67
N GLY A 96 -18.82 -3.58 -3.56
CA GLY A 96 -20.23 -3.98 -3.47
C GLY A 96 -20.49 -5.16 -2.54
N GLU A 97 -19.51 -6.04 -2.36
CA GLU A 97 -19.69 -7.33 -1.67
C GLU A 97 -18.97 -7.43 -0.33
N ALA A 98 -17.99 -6.56 -0.04
CA ALA A 98 -17.24 -6.64 1.21
C ALA A 98 -18.15 -6.48 2.44
N ALA A 99 -18.09 -7.45 3.35
CA ALA A 99 -18.82 -7.45 4.60
C ALA A 99 -18.14 -6.51 5.63
N LEU A 100 -18.24 -5.20 5.39
CA LEU A 100 -17.67 -4.18 6.27
C LEU A 100 -18.47 -4.01 7.56
N PRO A 101 -17.83 -3.50 8.65
CA PRO A 101 -18.54 -3.15 9.87
C PRO A 101 -19.72 -2.21 9.60
N PRO A 102 -20.87 -2.33 10.32
CA PRO A 102 -22.12 -1.63 9.95
C PRO A 102 -22.08 -0.11 9.83
N LYS A 103 -21.07 0.55 10.42
CA LYS A 103 -20.89 2.00 10.39
C LYS A 103 -19.87 2.46 9.33
N LYS A 104 -19.13 1.54 8.74
CA LYS A 104 -18.09 1.82 7.74
C LYS A 104 -18.73 1.89 6.37
N ARG A 105 -18.31 2.88 5.58
CA ARG A 105 -18.66 2.98 4.15
C ARG A 105 -17.55 2.30 3.35
N PRO A 106 -17.88 1.66 2.21
CA PRO A 106 -16.86 1.20 1.28
C PRO A 106 -15.94 2.37 0.85
N ASP A 107 -14.63 2.12 0.84
CA ASP A 107 -13.59 3.05 0.43
C ASP A 107 -12.82 2.43 -0.74
N ALA A 108 -12.88 3.12 -1.89
CA ALA A 108 -12.23 2.70 -3.12
C ALA A 108 -10.69 2.64 -3.00
N VAL A 109 -10.09 3.45 -2.12
CA VAL A 109 -8.65 3.40 -1.86
C VAL A 109 -8.29 2.12 -1.11
N ASP A 110 -9.08 1.76 -0.10
CA ASP A 110 -8.86 0.53 0.67
C ASP A 110 -9.05 -0.73 -0.19
N ALA A 111 -10.11 -0.78 -1.01
CA ALA A 111 -10.31 -1.85 -1.97
C ALA A 111 -9.17 -1.93 -3.00
N TRP A 112 -8.63 -0.79 -3.43
CA TRP A 112 -7.46 -0.74 -4.30
C TRP A 112 -6.18 -1.23 -3.62
N VAL A 113 -5.96 -0.90 -2.33
CA VAL A 113 -4.84 -1.46 -1.55
C VAL A 113 -4.94 -2.97 -1.48
N ALA A 114 -6.13 -3.51 -1.20
CA ALA A 114 -6.37 -4.95 -1.13
C ALA A 114 -6.09 -5.64 -2.48
N LEU A 115 -6.54 -5.07 -3.60
CA LEU A 115 -6.25 -5.62 -4.92
C LEU A 115 -4.76 -5.51 -5.28
N ALA A 116 -4.11 -4.39 -4.98
CA ALA A 116 -2.68 -4.24 -5.21
C ALA A 116 -1.90 -5.30 -4.43
N ALA A 117 -2.23 -5.55 -3.16
CA ALA A 117 -1.64 -6.60 -2.35
C ALA A 117 -1.87 -8.00 -2.98
N ALA A 118 -3.11 -8.28 -3.40
CA ALA A 118 -3.47 -9.54 -4.07
C ALA A 118 -2.65 -9.78 -5.35
N LYS A 119 -2.40 -8.74 -6.16
CA LYS A 119 -1.58 -8.85 -7.38
C LYS A 119 -0.11 -9.16 -7.12
N HIS A 120 0.41 -8.83 -5.94
CA HIS A 120 1.81 -9.11 -5.58
C HIS A 120 2.00 -10.52 -5.02
N GLY A 121 0.93 -11.23 -4.63
CA GLY A 121 0.95 -12.67 -4.36
C GLY A 121 1.70 -13.15 -3.12
N SER A 122 2.35 -12.25 -2.36
CA SER A 122 2.97 -12.49 -1.03
C SER A 122 3.13 -11.14 -0.29
N ALA A 123 2.07 -10.33 -0.29
CA ALA A 123 2.14 -8.95 0.22
C ALA A 123 1.79 -8.87 1.71
N VAL A 124 2.39 -7.91 2.40
CA VAL A 124 2.01 -7.53 3.77
C VAL A 124 1.40 -6.13 3.76
N VAL A 125 0.14 -6.02 4.17
CA VAL A 125 -0.58 -4.74 4.29
C VAL A 125 -0.51 -4.24 5.73
N PHE A 126 0.05 -3.06 5.91
CA PHE A 126 0.15 -2.39 7.21
C PHE A 126 -0.96 -1.34 7.37
N THR A 127 -1.90 -1.56 8.28
CA THR A 127 -3.09 -0.69 8.44
C THR A 127 -3.48 -0.49 9.90
N SER A 128 -4.16 0.62 10.21
CA SER A 128 -4.83 0.82 11.51
C SER A 128 -6.17 0.08 11.60
N ASP A 129 -6.75 -0.27 10.45
CA ASP A 129 -8.08 -0.84 10.33
C ASP A 129 -7.97 -2.21 9.63
N PRO A 130 -7.47 -3.25 10.34
CA PRO A 130 -7.23 -4.56 9.73
C PRO A 130 -8.51 -5.26 9.29
N ASP A 131 -9.63 -5.02 9.97
CA ASP A 131 -10.93 -5.63 9.66
C ASP A 131 -11.46 -5.16 8.29
N ASP A 132 -11.26 -3.88 7.95
CA ASP A 132 -11.65 -3.32 6.65
C ASP A 132 -10.87 -4.01 5.51
N MET A 133 -9.55 -4.17 5.70
CA MET A 133 -8.70 -4.91 4.74
C MET A 133 -9.11 -6.37 4.62
N ALA A 134 -9.38 -7.04 5.74
CA ALA A 134 -9.80 -8.44 5.74
C ALA A 134 -11.11 -8.64 4.97
N ALA A 135 -12.06 -7.71 5.10
CA ALA A 135 -13.33 -7.77 4.37
C ALA A 135 -13.13 -7.70 2.84
N TYR A 136 -12.26 -6.81 2.34
CA TYR A 136 -11.96 -6.76 0.90
C TYR A 136 -11.17 -7.98 0.42
N LEU A 137 -10.19 -8.44 1.20
CA LEU A 137 -9.40 -9.63 0.85
C LEU A 137 -10.26 -10.89 0.82
N ALA A 138 -11.29 -11.01 1.66
CA ALA A 138 -12.24 -12.11 1.61
C ALA A 138 -13.00 -12.18 0.27
N VAL A 139 -13.36 -11.04 -0.32
CA VAL A 139 -14.00 -10.99 -1.65
C VAL A 139 -12.98 -11.27 -2.76
N LEU A 140 -11.78 -10.69 -2.66
CA LEU A 140 -10.74 -10.83 -3.69
C LEU A 140 -10.07 -12.20 -3.68
N ASN A 141 -10.18 -12.94 -2.57
CA ASN A 141 -9.67 -14.28 -2.32
C ASN A 141 -8.22 -14.51 -2.81
N PRO A 142 -7.24 -13.71 -2.36
CA PRO A 142 -5.84 -13.92 -2.73
C PRO A 142 -5.25 -15.13 -2.02
N ALA A 143 -4.23 -15.74 -2.63
CA ALA A 143 -3.57 -16.91 -2.07
C ALA A 143 -2.70 -16.60 -0.83
N ASP A 144 -2.00 -15.47 -0.84
CA ASP A 144 -1.00 -15.15 0.20
C ASP A 144 -0.87 -13.62 0.38
N VAL A 145 -1.73 -13.07 1.23
CA VAL A 145 -1.69 -11.68 1.69
C VAL A 145 -1.88 -11.65 3.20
N HIS A 146 -0.99 -10.95 3.89
CA HIS A 146 -1.05 -10.79 5.33
C HIS A 146 -1.42 -9.36 5.71
N VAL A 147 -2.29 -9.20 6.71
CA VAL A 147 -2.66 -7.89 7.26
C VAL A 147 -2.04 -7.74 8.64
N VAL A 148 -1.30 -6.65 8.85
CA VAL A 148 -0.66 -6.32 10.12
C VAL A 148 -1.23 -5.01 10.64
N ALA A 149 -1.86 -5.08 11.81
CA ALA A 149 -2.33 -3.91 12.53
C ALA A 149 -1.15 -3.04 13.00
N VAL A 150 -1.23 -1.71 12.83
CA VAL A 150 -0.17 -0.75 13.22
C VAL A 150 -0.66 0.34 14.14
#